data_AF-A0A3D0TLI1-F1
#
_entry.id   AF-A0A3D0TLI1-F1
#
_cell.length_a   1.000
_cell.length_b   1.000
_cell.length_c   1.000
_cell.angle_alpha   90.00
_cell.angle_beta   90.00
_cell.angle_gamma   90.00
#
_symmetry.space_group_name_H-M   'P 1'
#
loop_
_entity.id
_entity.type
_entity.pdbx_description
1 polymer ?
#
loop_
_entity_poly.entity_id
_entity_poly.type
_entity_poly.pdbx_seq_one_letter_code
_entity_poly.pdbx_strand_id
1 'polypeptide(L)'
;MYAVGDVPRLPNAWRGPEPVRTEHWTAAVEHASLVAANIVGPDEAAVYDSVPFVWSDQYDARIQIAGHTSESLTMAPLLGDVDGDAFVAGFHDGDRLRGVVALNSMRAFVRFRRLLTEHPTSAQAADLAQSLAAGPP
;
A
#
# COMPACT_ATOMS: atom_id res chain seq x y z
N MET A 1 4.57 -25.95 11.27
CA MET A 1 3.64 -26.03 10.12
C MET A 1 3.41 -24.61 9.63
N TYR A 2 3.42 -24.37 8.31
CA TYR A 2 3.27 -23.04 7.70
C TYR A 2 2.07 -23.00 6.75
N ALA A 3 1.54 -21.80 6.51
CA ALA A 3 0.50 -21.52 5.52
C ALA A 3 0.86 -20.26 4.72
N VAL A 4 0.53 -20.22 3.43
CA VAL A 4 0.84 -19.13 2.50
C VAL A 4 -0.36 -18.82 1.61
N GLY A 5 -0.35 -17.69 0.91
CA GLY A 5 -1.42 -17.30 -0.01
C GLY A 5 -2.69 -16.78 0.68
N ASP A 6 -3.85 -17.15 0.13
CA ASP A 6 -5.16 -16.63 0.50
C ASP A 6 -5.81 -17.35 1.71
N VAL A 7 -5.21 -18.47 2.12
CA VAL A 7 -5.68 -19.31 3.22
C VAL A 7 -5.41 -18.66 4.59
N PRO A 8 -4.18 -18.22 4.93
CA PRO A 8 -3.91 -17.72 6.27
C PRO A 8 -4.59 -16.38 6.54
N ARG A 9 -5.18 -16.27 7.74
CA ARG A 9 -5.56 -15.01 8.36
C ARG A 9 -4.49 -14.65 9.39
N LEU A 10 -3.57 -13.76 9.03
CA LEU A 10 -2.42 -13.41 9.87
C LEU A 10 -2.36 -11.90 10.15
N PRO A 11 -1.78 -11.48 11.28
CA PRO A 11 -1.43 -10.07 11.47
C PRO A 11 -0.39 -9.65 10.42
N ASN A 12 -0.48 -8.40 9.99
CA ASN A 12 0.53 -7.74 9.16
C ASN A 12 1.06 -6.56 9.99
N ALA A 13 2.34 -6.59 10.36
CA ALA A 13 2.94 -5.63 11.28
C ALA A 13 2.75 -4.17 10.82
N TRP A 14 2.81 -3.91 9.51
CA TRP A 14 2.55 -2.62 8.91
C TRP A 14 1.10 -2.18 9.12
N ARG A 15 0.13 -3.10 9.01
CA ARG A 15 -1.27 -2.77 9.22
C ARG A 15 -1.60 -2.59 10.70
N GLY A 16 -1.05 -3.46 11.54
CA GLY A 16 -1.33 -3.57 12.97
C GLY A 16 -1.64 -5.01 13.40
N PRO A 17 -1.99 -5.21 14.69
CA PRO A 17 -2.10 -6.54 15.28
C PRO A 17 -3.33 -7.33 14.84
N GLU A 18 -4.31 -6.69 14.18
CA GLU A 18 -5.54 -7.36 13.76
C GLU A 18 -5.28 -8.33 12.60
N PRO A 19 -5.60 -9.63 12.76
CA PRO A 19 -5.41 -10.60 11.70
C PRO A 19 -6.32 -10.37 10.50
N VAL A 20 -5.73 -10.40 9.30
CA VAL A 20 -6.39 -10.15 8.02
C VAL A 20 -6.13 -11.27 7.04
N ARG A 21 -7.11 -11.55 6.18
CA ARG A 21 -6.90 -12.36 4.98
C ARG A 21 -6.60 -11.42 3.82
N THR A 22 -5.47 -11.64 3.16
CA THR A 22 -5.07 -10.87 1.98
C THR A 22 -5.19 -11.77 0.76
N GLU A 23 -6.24 -11.57 -0.04
CA GLU A 23 -6.60 -12.42 -1.18
C GLU A 23 -6.02 -11.89 -2.49
N HIS A 24 -4.69 -11.77 -2.54
CA HIS A 24 -4.01 -11.19 -3.69
C HIS A 24 -2.74 -11.96 -4.04
N TRP A 25 -2.50 -12.10 -5.35
CA TRP A 25 -1.31 -12.75 -5.90
C TRP A 25 -0.01 -12.25 -5.26
N THR A 26 0.14 -10.93 -5.08
CA THR A 26 1.35 -10.37 -4.48
C THR A 26 1.55 -10.87 -3.06
N ALA A 27 0.50 -10.89 -2.24
CA ALA A 27 0.58 -11.39 -0.87
C ALA A 27 0.96 -12.88 -0.86
N ALA A 28 0.46 -13.67 -1.81
CA ALA A 28 0.86 -15.08 -1.93
C ALA A 28 2.37 -15.24 -2.20
N VAL A 29 2.95 -14.43 -3.09
CA VAL A 29 4.38 -14.43 -3.39
C VAL A 29 5.21 -13.95 -2.19
N GLU A 30 4.76 -12.90 -1.51
CA GLU A 30 5.42 -12.35 -0.32
C GLU A 30 5.38 -13.35 0.84
N HIS A 31 4.23 -13.99 1.11
CA HIS A 31 4.09 -15.04 2.10
C HIS A 31 5.02 -16.23 1.81
N ALA A 32 5.11 -16.67 0.55
CA ALA A 32 5.99 -17.76 0.16
C ALA A 32 7.46 -17.44 0.43
N SER A 33 7.89 -16.21 0.09
CA SER A 33 9.26 -15.74 0.31
C SER A 33 9.60 -15.65 1.79
N LEU A 34 8.70 -15.07 2.60
CA LEU A 34 8.86 -14.95 4.04
C LEU A 34 8.94 -16.32 4.74
N VAL A 35 8.03 -17.24 4.39
CA VAL A 35 8.02 -18.59 4.98
C VAL A 35 9.30 -19.34 4.62
N ALA A 36 9.76 -19.26 3.37
CA ALA A 36 11.01 -19.89 2.96
C ALA A 36 12.22 -19.35 3.74
N ALA A 37 12.30 -18.02 3.92
CA ALA A 37 13.36 -17.39 4.71
C ALA A 37 13.34 -17.87 6.17
N ASN A 38 12.16 -17.88 6.80
CA ASN A 38 12.01 -18.32 8.19
C ASN A 38 12.28 -19.82 8.40
N ILE A 39 12.10 -20.65 7.37
CA ILE A 39 12.46 -22.08 7.43
C ILE A 39 13.98 -22.26 7.39
N VAL A 40 14.68 -21.50 6.54
CA VAL A 40 16.13 -21.64 6.33
C VAL A 40 16.95 -20.93 7.41
N GLY A 41 16.46 -19.80 7.94
CA GLY A 41 17.10 -19.01 8.98
C GLY A 41 16.17 -18.78 10.18
N PRO A 42 15.91 -19.80 11.00
CA PRO A 42 14.95 -19.70 12.11
C PRO A 42 15.35 -18.68 13.18
N ASP A 43 16.66 -18.46 13.38
CA ASP A 43 17.18 -17.48 14.34
C ASP A 43 16.98 -16.03 13.88
N GLU A 44 16.76 -15.81 12.58
CA GLU A 44 16.52 -14.52 11.94
C GLU A 44 15.07 -14.38 11.46
N ALA A 45 14.16 -15.21 11.99
CA ALA A 45 12.78 -15.25 11.52
C ALA A 45 12.09 -13.89 11.65
N ALA A 46 11.51 -13.43 10.55
CA ALA A 46 10.81 -12.15 10.47
C ALA A 46 9.29 -12.34 10.47
N VAL A 47 8.58 -11.26 10.76
CA VAL A 47 7.11 -11.18 10.64
C VAL A 47 6.72 -10.55 9.30
N TYR A 48 5.50 -10.80 8.85
CA TYR A 48 4.98 -10.17 7.64
C TYR A 48 4.68 -8.69 7.91
N ASP A 49 5.33 -7.81 7.14
CA ASP A 49 5.33 -6.35 7.34
C ASP A 49 5.20 -5.55 6.02
N SER A 50 4.68 -6.19 4.97
CA SER A 50 4.59 -5.52 3.66
C SER A 50 3.35 -4.64 3.56
N VAL A 51 3.48 -3.48 2.92
CA VAL A 51 2.35 -2.62 2.54
C VAL A 51 1.47 -3.39 1.53
N PRO A 52 0.22 -3.76 1.87
CA PRO A 52 -0.65 -4.46 0.94
C PRO A 52 -0.88 -3.62 -0.31
N PHE A 53 -0.87 -4.23 -1.49
CA PHE A 53 -1.22 -3.51 -2.71
C PHE A 53 -1.88 -4.41 -3.74
N VAL A 54 -2.73 -3.79 -4.56
CA VAL A 54 -3.43 -4.40 -5.69
C VAL A 54 -3.48 -3.43 -6.85
N TRP A 55 -3.66 -3.95 -8.05
CA TRP A 55 -4.04 -3.17 -9.21
C TRP A 55 -5.12 -3.88 -10.02
N SER A 56 -5.83 -3.11 -10.81
CA SER A 56 -6.78 -3.60 -11.80
C SER A 56 -6.65 -2.73 -13.05
N ASP A 57 -6.57 -3.37 -14.21
CA ASP A 57 -6.72 -2.70 -15.50
C ASP A 57 -8.19 -2.87 -15.93
N GLN A 58 -8.90 -1.76 -16.10
CA GLN A 58 -10.29 -1.71 -16.55
C GLN A 58 -10.36 -0.83 -17.79
N TYR A 59 -10.50 -1.45 -18.97
CA TYR A 59 -10.42 -0.75 -20.25
C TYR A 59 -9.10 0.04 -20.38
N ASP A 60 -9.18 1.36 -20.54
CA ASP A 60 -8.06 2.30 -20.62
C ASP A 60 -7.64 2.87 -19.24
N ALA A 61 -8.35 2.50 -18.18
CA ALA A 61 -8.07 2.90 -16.81
C ALA A 61 -7.22 1.86 -16.08
N ARG A 62 -6.11 2.30 -15.50
CA ARG A 62 -5.32 1.52 -14.54
C ARG A 62 -5.52 2.05 -13.13
N ILE A 63 -6.13 1.23 -12.29
CA ILE A 63 -6.38 1.51 -10.87
C ILE A 63 -5.32 0.79 -10.04
N GLN A 64 -4.70 1.51 -9.11
CA GLN A 64 -3.68 0.96 -8.21
C GLN A 64 -3.99 1.40 -6.78
N ILE A 65 -3.98 0.46 -5.84
CA ILE A 65 -4.32 0.71 -4.44
C ILE A 65 -3.20 0.15 -3.57
N ALA A 66 -2.77 0.92 -2.57
CA ALA A 66 -1.81 0.48 -1.57
C ALA A 66 -2.25 0.90 -0.16
N GLY A 67 -1.98 0.04 0.81
CA GLY A 67 -2.21 0.28 2.22
C GLY A 67 -3.62 -0.02 2.70
N HIS A 68 -4.10 0.77 3.67
CA HIS A 68 -5.40 0.60 4.29
C HIS A 68 -6.39 1.65 3.78
N THR A 69 -7.52 1.17 3.24
CA THR A 69 -8.52 1.98 2.54
C THR A 69 -9.93 1.75 3.10
N SER A 70 -10.06 1.76 4.43
CA SER A 70 -11.36 1.63 5.11
C SER A 70 -12.25 2.86 4.89
N GLU A 71 -13.56 2.67 4.88
CA GLU A 71 -14.57 3.74 4.84
C GLU A 71 -14.50 4.68 6.05
N SER A 72 -13.90 4.23 7.15
CA SER A 72 -13.66 5.06 8.34
C SER A 72 -12.57 6.12 8.15
N LEU A 73 -11.84 6.07 7.04
CA LEU A 73 -10.73 6.99 6.74
C LEU A 73 -11.22 8.16 5.89
N THR A 74 -10.58 9.31 6.08
CA THR A 74 -10.85 10.48 5.25
C THR A 74 -10.07 10.37 3.94
N MET A 75 -10.75 10.33 2.80
CA MET A 75 -10.11 10.36 1.49
C MET A 75 -9.89 11.81 1.04
N ALA A 76 -8.69 12.13 0.55
CA ALA A 76 -8.37 13.45 0.02
C ALA A 76 -7.46 13.36 -1.23
N PRO A 77 -7.65 14.21 -2.25
CA PRO A 77 -6.75 14.25 -3.40
C PRO A 77 -5.34 14.69 -2.98
N LEU A 78 -4.33 13.99 -3.49
CA LEU A 78 -2.91 14.33 -3.34
C LEU A 78 -2.33 14.87 -4.65
N LEU A 79 -2.73 14.31 -5.79
CA LEU A 79 -2.32 14.76 -7.12
C LEU A 79 -3.49 14.65 -8.09
N GLY A 80 -3.64 15.65 -8.97
CA GLY A 80 -4.74 15.68 -9.93
C GLY A 80 -6.09 15.90 -9.26
N ASP A 81 -7.15 15.63 -10.03
CA ASP A 81 -8.53 15.73 -9.60
C ASP A 81 -9.17 14.34 -9.66
N VAL A 82 -9.95 13.97 -8.65
CA VAL A 82 -10.64 12.67 -8.58
C VAL A 82 -11.68 12.48 -9.67
N ASP A 83 -12.18 13.60 -10.24
CA ASP A 83 -13.08 13.60 -11.40
C ASP A 83 -12.32 13.59 -12.74
N GLY A 84 -10.99 13.54 -12.72
CA GLY A 84 -10.12 13.51 -13.90
C GLY A 84 -9.64 12.10 -14.31
N ASP A 85 -9.03 12.01 -15.49
CA ASP A 85 -8.54 10.74 -16.04
C ASP A 85 -7.26 10.21 -15.38
N ALA A 86 -6.61 11.01 -14.53
CA ALA A 86 -5.42 10.61 -13.77
C ALA A 86 -5.32 11.37 -12.45
N PHE A 87 -5.22 10.63 -11.35
CA PHE A 87 -5.06 11.20 -10.01
C PHE A 87 -4.37 10.26 -9.03
N VAL A 88 -4.01 10.81 -7.87
CA VAL A 88 -3.70 10.07 -6.65
C VAL A 88 -4.51 10.67 -5.50
N ALA A 89 -5.21 9.83 -4.75
CA ALA A 89 -5.88 10.20 -3.51
C ALA A 89 -5.33 9.40 -2.33
N GLY A 90 -5.19 10.06 -1.18
CA GLY A 90 -4.75 9.48 0.08
C GLY A 90 -5.92 9.14 0.99
N PHE A 91 -5.78 8.08 1.77
CA PHE A 91 -6.68 7.73 2.88
C PHE A 91 -6.00 8.10 4.19
N HIS A 92 -6.64 8.95 4.98
CA HIS A 92 -6.08 9.58 6.17
C HIS A 92 -6.81 9.15 7.44
N ASP A 93 -6.04 8.92 8.49
CA ASP A 93 -6.48 8.69 9.87
C ASP A 93 -5.86 9.77 10.76
N GLY A 94 -6.60 10.87 10.95
CA GLY A 94 -6.05 12.09 11.55
C GLY A 94 -4.84 12.60 10.76
N ASP A 95 -3.69 12.69 11.44
CA ASP A 95 -2.42 13.14 10.83
C ASP A 95 -1.63 12.02 10.15
N ARG A 96 -2.19 10.81 9.97
CA ARG A 96 -1.47 9.71 9.31
C ARG A 96 -2.06 9.39 7.96
N LEU A 97 -1.18 9.25 6.96
CA LEU A 97 -1.56 8.62 5.69
C LEU A 97 -1.53 7.09 5.88
N ARG A 98 -2.69 6.46 5.65
CA ARG A 98 -2.89 5.02 5.84
C ARG A 98 -2.96 4.25 4.54
N GLY A 99 -3.25 4.90 3.42
CA GLY A 99 -3.31 4.24 2.12
C GLY A 99 -3.39 5.25 0.98
N VAL A 100 -3.25 4.76 -0.25
CA VAL A 100 -3.45 5.56 -1.46
C VAL A 100 -4.18 4.76 -2.52
N VAL A 101 -4.97 5.46 -3.33
CA VAL A 101 -5.48 4.99 -4.62
C VAL A 101 -4.97 5.90 -5.72
N ALA A 102 -4.62 5.32 -6.86
CA ALA A 102 -4.17 6.04 -8.03
C ALA A 102 -4.91 5.54 -9.27
N LEU A 103 -5.34 6.48 -10.11
CA LEU A 103 -5.84 6.23 -11.45
C LEU A 103 -4.82 6.76 -12.44
N ASN A 104 -4.38 5.92 -13.39
CA ASN A 104 -3.46 6.26 -14.49
C ASN A 104 -2.18 7.02 -14.07
N SER A 105 -1.78 6.91 -12.79
CA SER A 105 -0.72 7.71 -12.17
C SER A 105 0.39 6.82 -11.58
N MET A 106 0.83 5.82 -12.34
CA MET A 106 1.73 4.76 -11.86
C MET A 106 3.03 5.27 -11.22
N ARG A 107 3.68 6.29 -11.80
CA ARG A 107 4.94 6.84 -11.27
C ARG A 107 4.74 7.45 -9.88
N ALA A 108 3.67 8.22 -9.70
CA ALA A 108 3.32 8.79 -8.41
C ALA A 108 2.92 7.70 -7.41
N PHE A 109 2.12 6.72 -7.84
CA PHE A 109 1.72 5.58 -7.00
C PHE A 109 2.92 4.86 -6.41
N VAL A 110 3.96 4.56 -7.20
CA VAL A 110 5.18 3.88 -6.71
C VAL A 110 5.86 4.70 -5.60
N ARG A 111 5.90 6.03 -5.74
CA ARG A 111 6.49 6.93 -4.74
C ARG A 111 5.68 6.96 -3.44
N PHE A 112 4.35 7.06 -3.53
CA PHE A 112 3.49 7.01 -2.35
C PHE A 112 3.47 5.64 -1.67
N ARG A 113 3.47 4.54 -2.43
CA ARG A 113 3.58 3.20 -1.88
C ARG A 113 4.87 3.01 -1.09
N ARG A 114 5.99 3.55 -1.61
CA ARG A 114 7.25 3.57 -0.85
C ARG A 114 7.12 4.41 0.42
N LEU A 115 6.54 5.61 0.33
CA LEU A 115 6.34 6.47 1.49
C LEU A 115 5.53 5.76 2.60
N LEU A 116 4.50 4.99 2.24
CA LEU A 116 3.68 4.23 3.21
C LEU A 116 4.49 3.28 4.09
N THR A 117 5.64 2.78 3.63
CA THR A 117 6.52 1.89 4.44
C THR A 117 7.05 2.58 5.71
N GLU A 118 7.06 3.92 5.74
CA GLU A 118 7.57 4.73 6.86
C GLU A 118 6.45 5.19 7.82
N HIS A 119 5.21 4.73 7.62
CA HIS A 119 4.03 5.21 8.36
C HIS A 119 3.90 6.75 8.39
N PRO A 120 3.86 7.38 7.20
CA PRO A 120 4.06 8.81 7.05
C PRO A 120 2.89 9.62 7.61
N THR A 121 3.19 10.86 7.97
CA THR A 121 2.16 11.84 8.30
C THR A 121 1.46 12.36 7.04
N SER A 122 0.29 12.96 7.21
CA SER A 122 -0.44 13.65 6.16
C SER A 122 0.39 14.81 5.59
N ALA A 123 1.19 15.48 6.43
CA ALA A 123 2.12 16.53 5.99
C ALA A 123 3.22 15.97 5.06
N GLN A 124 3.85 14.85 5.42
CA GLN A 124 4.86 14.20 4.57
C GLN A 124 4.27 13.75 3.21
N ALA A 125 3.02 13.29 3.21
CA ALA A 125 2.30 12.96 1.97
C ALA A 125 2.08 14.21 1.10
N ALA A 126 1.70 15.33 1.71
CA ALA A 126 1.53 16.61 1.01
C ALA A 126 2.85 17.16 0.46
N ASP A 127 3.96 17.03 1.18
CA ASP A 127 5.29 17.42 0.72
C ASP A 127 5.71 16.60 -0.50
N LEU A 128 5.50 15.27 -0.45
CA LEU A 128 5.75 14.41 -1.61
C LEU A 128 4.88 14.82 -2.79
N ALA A 129 3.59 15.08 -2.58
CA ALA A 129 2.69 15.56 -3.63
C ALA A 129 3.20 16.85 -4.29
N GLN A 130 3.57 17.86 -3.49
CA GLN A 130 4.13 19.11 -3.99
C GLN A 130 5.41 18.89 -4.80
N SER A 131 6.31 18.03 -4.32
CA SER A 131 7.55 17.70 -5.03
C SER A 131 7.31 17.01 -6.38
N LEU A 132 6.25 16.19 -6.48
CA LEU A 132 5.89 15.49 -7.72
C LEU A 132 5.19 16.43 -8.71
N ALA A 133 4.38 17.37 -8.21
CA ALA A 133 3.70 18.38 -9.02
C ALA A 133 4.68 19.41 -9.63
N ALA A 134 5.77 19.72 -8.93
CA ALA A 134 6.81 20.63 -9.40
C ALA A 134 7.64 20.08 -10.59
N GLY A 135 7.54 18.77 -10.89
CA GLY A 135 8.35 18.11 -11.91
C GLY A 135 9.82 17.87 -11.47
N PRO A 136 10.63 17.12 -12.24
CA PRO A 136 12.07 17.09 -12.01
C PRO A 136 12.69 18.48 -12.24
N PRO A 137 13.81 18.83 -11.59
CA PRO A 137 14.60 19.99 -12.00
C PRO A 137 15.09 19.86 -13.45
#